data_AF-A0AA41VPR8-F1
#
_entry.id   AF-A0AA41VPR8-F1
#
_cell.length_a   1.000
_cell.length_b   1.000
_cell.length_c   1.000
_cell.angle_alpha   90.00
_cell.angle_beta   90.00
_cell.angle_gamma   90.00
#
_symmetry.space_group_name_H-M   'P 1'
#
loop_
_entity.id
_entity.type
_entity.pdbx_description
1 polymer ?
#
loop_
_entity_poly.entity_id
_entity_poly.type
_entity_poly.pdbx_seq_one_letter_code
_entity_poly.pdbx_strand_id
1 'polypeptide(L)'
;MYFFFDEFRLYFAKIGIGNPSNDYYVQVDTGSDIFWVNCIECKKCPTESNLGIKLKLYNPKASLSAKLVTCKQDFCSATYDGGIPGCTSDMLCEYRVVYGDGSSTDGYFVNDLVKYDQVSGNSATMSANASVTFG
;
A
#
# COMPACT_ATOMS: atom_id res chain seq x y z
N MET A 1 -17.03 -7.23 -2.14
CA MET A 1 -16.28 -6.73 -0.97
C MET A 1 -16.82 -7.42 0.27
N TYR A 2 -16.02 -8.29 0.90
CA TYR A 2 -16.38 -8.93 2.17
C TYR A 2 -15.73 -8.13 3.29
N PHE A 3 -16.54 -7.59 4.20
CA PHE A 3 -16.05 -6.92 5.40
C PHE A 3 -15.81 -7.98 6.48
N PHE A 4 -14.56 -8.12 6.91
CA PHE A 4 -14.26 -8.87 8.13
C PHE A 4 -14.24 -7.88 9.30
N PHE A 5 -15.04 -8.16 10.33
CA PHE A 5 -14.97 -7.48 11.62
C PHE A 5 -13.89 -8.16 12.46
N ASP A 6 -12.88 -7.42 12.86
CA ASP A 6 -11.96 -7.83 13.93
C ASP A 6 -12.51 -7.39 15.31
N GLU A 7 -11.96 -7.87 16.43
CA GLU A 7 -12.36 -7.50 17.80
C GLU A 7 -12.36 -5.97 18.02
N PHE A 8 -11.59 -5.23 17.23
CA PHE A 8 -11.47 -3.77 17.25
C PHE A 8 -12.45 -3.01 16.35
N ARG A 9 -13.41 -3.70 15.70
CA ARG A 9 -14.41 -3.12 14.77
C ARG A 9 -13.81 -2.40 13.56
N LEU A 10 -12.68 -2.90 13.07
CA LEU A 10 -12.04 -2.41 11.85
C LEU A 10 -12.67 -3.05 10.61
N TYR A 11 -12.67 -2.30 9.51
CA TYR A 11 -13.10 -2.78 8.20
C TYR A 11 -11.88 -3.11 7.34
N PHE A 12 -11.91 -4.27 6.69
CA PHE A 12 -10.88 -4.70 5.75
C PHE A 12 -11.44 -4.92 4.36
N ALA A 13 -10.64 -4.61 3.35
CA ALA A 13 -10.90 -4.93 1.96
C ALA A 13 -9.84 -5.90 1.44
N LYS A 14 -10.27 -6.80 0.55
CA LYS A 14 -9.36 -7.64 -0.22
C LYS A 14 -8.98 -6.90 -1.49
N ILE A 15 -7.68 -6.78 -1.76
CA ILE A 15 -7.16 -6.12 -2.95
C ILE A 15 -6.02 -6.94 -3.57
N GLY A 16 -5.99 -7.03 -4.89
CA GLY A 16 -4.88 -7.65 -5.62
C GLY A 16 -3.78 -6.62 -5.85
N ILE A 17 -2.51 -6.98 -5.67
CA ILE A 17 -1.37 -6.11 -5.98
C ILE A 17 -0.35 -6.90 -6.81
N GLY A 18 0.16 -6.25 -7.85
CA GLY A 18 1.24 -6.72 -8.71
C GLY A 18 0.81 -7.45 -9.96
N ASN A 19 1.80 -7.83 -10.76
CA ASN A 19 1.65 -8.69 -11.93
C ASN A 19 2.71 -9.80 -11.92
N PRO A 20 2.35 -11.07 -11.63
CA PRO A 20 0.99 -11.56 -11.35
C PRO A 20 0.43 -11.03 -10.02
N SER A 21 -0.90 -10.86 -9.98
CA SER A 21 -1.61 -10.32 -8.83
C SER A 21 -1.56 -11.29 -7.63
N ASN A 22 -1.19 -10.77 -6.46
CA ASN A 22 -1.31 -11.44 -5.18
C ASN A 22 -2.37 -10.75 -4.32
N ASP A 23 -3.11 -11.50 -3.51
CA ASP A 23 -4.17 -10.96 -2.67
C ASP A 23 -3.63 -10.45 -1.32
N TYR A 24 -4.09 -9.27 -0.92
CA TYR A 24 -3.80 -8.62 0.36
C TYR A 24 -5.11 -8.22 1.05
N TYR A 25 -5.14 -8.32 2.37
CA TYR A 25 -6.21 -7.77 3.21
C TYR A 25 -5.71 -6.49 3.85
N VAL A 26 -6.36 -5.38 3.53
CA VAL A 26 -5.91 -4.03 3.88
C VAL A 26 -7.00 -3.33 4.66
N GLN A 27 -6.62 -2.57 5.68
CA GLN A 27 -7.57 -1.82 6.50
C GLN A 27 -8.15 -0.65 5.67
N VAL A 28 -9.45 -0.44 5.77
CA VAL A 28 -10.13 0.74 5.20
C VAL A 28 -10.03 1.86 6.23
N ASP A 29 -9.05 2.73 6.04
CA ASP A 29 -8.87 3.93 6.84
C ASP A 29 -9.26 5.16 6.00
N THR A 30 -10.34 5.84 6.42
CA THR A 30 -10.79 7.09 5.77
C THR A 30 -10.20 8.34 6.42
N GLY A 31 -9.41 8.17 7.49
CA GLY A 31 -8.78 9.24 8.25
C GLY A 31 -7.33 9.53 7.85
N SER A 32 -6.77 8.81 6.88
CA SER A 32 -5.42 9.02 6.35
C SER A 32 -5.40 9.15 4.82
N ASP A 33 -4.30 9.69 4.31
CA ASP A 33 -4.07 10.00 2.89
C ASP A 33 -3.16 8.98 2.19
N ILE A 34 -2.86 7.85 2.84
CA ILE A 34 -1.88 6.87 2.36
C ILE A 34 -2.42 5.44 2.41
N PHE A 35 -2.22 4.74 1.29
CA PHE A 35 -2.36 3.29 1.20
C PHE A 35 -0.97 2.64 1.40
N TRP A 36 -0.86 1.62 2.25
CA TRP A 36 0.41 0.93 2.48
C TRP A 36 0.23 -0.56 2.83
N VAL A 37 1.28 -1.36 2.62
CA VAL A 37 1.36 -2.79 2.97
C VAL A 37 2.73 -3.14 3.54
N ASN A 38 2.80 -4.13 4.44
CA ASN A 38 4.07 -4.59 4.97
C ASN A 38 4.93 -5.21 3.84
N CYS A 39 6.17 -4.75 3.72
CA CYS A 39 7.10 -5.20 2.68
C CYS A 39 8.08 -6.28 3.21
N ILE A 40 8.59 -7.16 2.34
CA ILE A 40 9.50 -8.25 2.75
C ILE A 40 10.84 -7.74 3.30
N GLU A 41 11.27 -6.54 2.93
CA GLU A 41 12.48 -5.92 3.47
C GLU A 41 12.29 -5.38 4.90
N CYS A 42 11.03 -5.29 5.38
CA CYS A 42 10.75 -4.77 6.71
C CYS A 42 11.06 -5.81 7.80
N LYS A 43 12.09 -5.54 8.61
CA LYS A 43 12.55 -6.44 9.68
C LYS A 43 11.71 -6.37 10.96
N LYS A 44 10.99 -5.26 11.16
CA LYS A 44 10.21 -4.99 12.38
C LYS A 44 8.70 -5.03 12.16
N CYS A 45 8.26 -5.32 10.94
CA CYS A 45 6.84 -5.39 10.62
C CYS A 45 6.25 -6.71 11.13
N PRO A 46 4.96 -6.71 11.53
CA PRO A 46 4.28 -7.94 11.89
C PRO A 46 4.18 -8.87 10.68
N THR A 47 4.41 -10.15 10.91
CA THR A 47 4.24 -11.23 9.91
C THR A 47 2.95 -12.02 10.13
N GLU A 48 2.26 -11.75 11.25
CA GLU A 48 1.00 -12.35 11.66
C GLU A 48 0.12 -11.33 12.37
N SER A 49 -1.19 -11.48 12.26
CA SER A 49 -2.15 -10.66 13.03
C SER A 49 -2.27 -11.15 14.47
N ASN A 50 -2.91 -10.35 15.32
CA ASN A 50 -3.24 -10.74 16.71
C ASN A 50 -4.14 -12.00 16.79
N LEU A 51 -4.79 -12.38 15.68
CA LEU A 51 -5.60 -13.59 15.55
C LEU A 51 -4.80 -14.78 14.98
N GLY A 52 -3.49 -14.67 14.82
CA GLY A 52 -2.63 -15.72 14.26
C GLY A 52 -2.74 -15.89 12.74
N ILE A 53 -3.30 -14.92 12.03
CA ILE A 53 -3.42 -14.96 10.56
C ILE A 53 -2.10 -14.50 9.97
N LYS A 54 -1.44 -15.35 9.17
CA LYS A 54 -0.21 -14.97 8.44
C LYS A 54 -0.48 -13.83 7.47
N LEU A 55 0.28 -12.76 7.60
CA LEU A 55 0.21 -11.60 6.72
C LEU A 55 1.06 -11.84 5.47
N LYS A 56 0.48 -11.55 4.29
CA LYS A 56 1.23 -11.54 3.04
C LYS A 56 2.10 -10.29 3.01
N LEU A 57 3.41 -10.49 2.97
CA LEU A 57 4.36 -9.40 2.77
C LEU A 57 4.54 -9.11 1.28
N TYR A 58 4.49 -7.83 0.92
CA TYR A 58 4.71 -7.37 -0.45
C TYR A 58 6.18 -7.53 -0.83
N ASN A 59 6.43 -8.03 -2.04
CA ASN A 59 7.77 -8.15 -2.61
C ASN A 59 7.80 -7.43 -3.95
N PRO A 60 8.40 -6.24 -4.05
CA PRO A 60 8.46 -5.50 -5.31
C PRO A 60 9.19 -6.29 -6.40
N LYS A 61 10.19 -7.10 -6.05
CA LYS A 61 10.94 -7.93 -7.02
C LYS A 61 10.15 -9.11 -7.56
N ALA A 62 9.03 -9.47 -6.93
CA ALA A 62 8.15 -10.55 -7.38
C ALA A 62 7.06 -10.07 -8.35
N SER A 63 6.92 -8.75 -8.56
CA SER A 63 5.95 -8.16 -9.48
C SER A 63 6.65 -7.58 -10.70
N LEU A 64 6.20 -7.99 -11.89
CA LEU A 64 6.71 -7.50 -13.17
C LEU A 64 6.27 -6.07 -13.49
N SER A 65 5.26 -5.55 -12.78
CA SER A 65 4.74 -4.18 -12.95
C SER A 65 5.22 -3.20 -11.87
N ALA A 66 5.93 -3.69 -10.84
CA ALA A 66 6.45 -2.85 -9.78
C ALA A 66 7.52 -1.89 -10.29
N LYS A 67 7.41 -0.63 -9.89
CA LYS A 67 8.39 0.43 -10.11
C LYS A 67 8.67 1.12 -8.80
N LEU A 68 9.92 1.08 -8.37
CA LEU A 68 10.37 1.86 -7.22
C LEU A 68 10.24 3.35 -7.54
N VAL A 69 9.70 4.11 -6.58
CA VAL A 69 9.58 5.56 -6.72
C VAL A 69 10.83 6.19 -6.13
N THR A 70 11.57 6.92 -6.96
CA THR A 70 12.77 7.65 -6.51
C THR A 70 12.41 9.06 -6.10
N CYS A 71 13.23 9.68 -5.26
CA CYS A 71 12.92 10.99 -4.67
C CYS A 71 12.91 12.14 -5.69
N LYS A 72 13.42 11.93 -6.92
CA LYS A 72 13.36 12.90 -8.03
C LYS A 72 12.13 12.76 -8.92
N GLN A 73 11.32 11.72 -8.74
CA GLN A 73 10.09 11.56 -9.52
C GLN A 73 9.04 12.59 -9.08
N ASP A 74 8.20 13.03 -10.02
CA ASP A 74 7.19 14.08 -9.80
C ASP A 74 6.26 13.76 -8.63
N PHE A 75 5.89 12.48 -8.46
CA PHE A 75 5.11 12.03 -7.30
C PHE A 75 5.77 12.44 -5.98
N CYS A 76 7.07 12.17 -5.81
CA CYS A 76 7.78 12.48 -4.58
C CYS A 76 7.92 13.99 -4.37
N SER A 77 8.25 14.72 -5.43
CA SER A 77 8.37 16.18 -5.39
C SER A 77 7.05 16.86 -5.01
N ALA A 78 5.93 16.33 -5.48
CA ALA A 78 4.59 16.81 -5.13
C ALA A 78 4.21 16.47 -3.68
N THR A 79 4.59 15.29 -3.18
CA THR A 79 4.36 14.90 -1.77
C THR A 79 5.13 15.77 -0.78
N TYR A 80 6.31 16.27 -1.16
CA TYR A 80 7.22 17.03 -0.28
C TYR A 80 7.42 18.49 -0.70
N ASP A 81 6.46 19.12 -1.38
CA ASP A 81 6.47 20.55 -1.74
C ASP A 81 7.81 21.07 -2.30
N GLY A 82 8.41 20.33 -3.24
CA GLY A 82 9.70 20.69 -3.85
C GLY A 82 10.82 19.67 -3.62
N GLY A 83 10.52 18.56 -2.96
CA GLY A 83 11.36 17.38 -2.89
C GLY A 83 12.17 17.24 -1.60
N ILE A 84 12.89 16.12 -1.49
CA ILE A 84 13.63 15.76 -0.28
C ILE A 84 15.03 16.42 -0.32
N PRO A 85 15.45 17.18 0.71
CA PRO A 85 16.78 17.76 0.77
C PRO A 85 17.88 16.70 0.62
N GLY A 86 18.87 16.94 -0.25
CA GLY A 86 19.96 15.98 -0.50
C GLY A 86 19.58 14.77 -1.37
N CYS A 87 18.41 14.80 -1.99
CA CYS A 87 17.92 13.74 -2.89
C CYS A 87 18.87 13.47 -4.08
N THR A 88 19.36 12.24 -4.17
CA THR A 88 20.12 11.71 -5.32
C THR A 88 19.22 10.84 -6.20
N SER A 89 19.60 10.59 -7.46
CA SER A 89 18.73 9.86 -8.42
C SER A 89 18.33 8.46 -7.97
N ASP A 90 19.17 7.81 -7.17
CA ASP A 90 18.99 6.41 -6.75
C ASP A 90 18.34 6.30 -5.35
N MET A 91 18.11 7.43 -4.69
CA MET A 91 17.45 7.47 -3.39
C MET A 91 15.95 7.28 -3.58
N LEU A 92 15.37 6.39 -2.77
CA LEU A 92 13.94 6.11 -2.79
C LEU A 92 13.14 7.27 -2.19
N CYS A 93 11.90 7.42 -2.62
CA CYS A 93 10.96 8.35 -2.01
C CYS A 93 10.46 7.74 -0.70
N GLU A 94 11.13 8.08 0.40
CA GLU A 94 10.75 7.63 1.74
C GLU A 94 9.52 8.37 2.26
N TYR A 95 8.74 7.74 3.13
CA TYR A 95 7.61 8.35 3.82
C TYR A 95 7.62 8.02 5.31
N ARG A 96 6.94 8.86 6.08
CA ARG A 96 6.59 8.60 7.47
C ARG A 96 5.25 9.23 7.79
N VAL A 97 4.37 8.43 8.40
CA VAL A 97 3.03 8.85 8.82
C VAL A 97 2.90 8.58 10.31
N VAL A 98 2.40 9.56 11.05
CA VAL A 98 2.11 9.44 12.49
C VAL A 98 0.61 9.59 12.67
N TYR A 99 -0.02 8.59 13.27
CA TYR A 99 -1.45 8.56 13.50
C TYR A 99 -1.82 9.27 14.82
N GLY A 100 -3.10 9.60 14.99
CA GLY A 100 -3.60 10.32 16.16
C GLY A 100 -3.44 9.57 17.50
N ASP A 101 -3.24 8.25 17.46
CA ASP A 101 -2.94 7.41 18.62
C ASP A 101 -1.44 7.36 18.96
N GLY A 102 -0.59 8.07 18.21
CA GLY A 102 0.85 8.12 18.38
C GLY A 102 1.60 6.96 17.72
N SER A 103 0.91 6.01 17.10
CA SER A 103 1.55 4.99 16.27
C SER A 103 2.10 5.62 14.98
N SER A 104 3.04 4.94 14.33
CA SER A 104 3.59 5.42 13.07
C SER A 104 3.95 4.28 12.12
N THR A 105 3.90 4.60 10.83
CA THR A 105 4.47 3.76 9.77
C THR A 105 5.49 4.58 8.98
N ASP A 106 6.55 3.94 8.52
CA ASP A 106 7.59 4.52 7.68
C ASP A 106 8.11 3.48 6.68
N GLY A 107 8.55 3.95 5.53
CA GLY A 107 8.92 3.10 4.42
C GLY A 107 9.28 3.91 3.18
N TYR A 108 9.10 3.30 2.01
CA TYR A 108 9.32 3.95 0.72
C TYR A 108 8.18 3.65 -0.24
N PHE A 109 7.91 4.56 -1.17
CA PHE A 109 6.85 4.39 -2.15
C PHE A 109 7.21 3.44 -3.29
N VAL A 110 6.23 2.65 -3.72
CA VAL A 110 6.26 1.79 -4.91
C VAL A 110 5.03 2.09 -5.75
N ASN A 111 5.21 2.18 -7.07
CA ASN A 111 4.11 2.18 -8.03
C ASN A 111 3.90 0.76 -8.56
N ASP A 112 2.69 0.22 -8.44
CA ASP A 112 2.35 -1.09 -8.99
C ASP A 112 0.89 -1.13 -9.45
N LEU A 113 0.50 -2.22 -10.10
CA LEU A 113 -0.87 -2.50 -10.46
C LEU A 113 -1.65 -3.01 -9.25
N VAL A 114 -2.82 -2.42 -9.06
CA VAL A 114 -3.82 -2.85 -8.10
C VAL A 114 -5.00 -3.45 -8.87
N LYS A 115 -5.45 -4.63 -8.48
CA LYS A 115 -6.60 -5.34 -9.05
C LYS A 115 -7.74 -5.37 -8.04
N TYR A 116 -8.92 -4.98 -8.48
CA TYR A 116 -10.11 -4.89 -7.63
C TYR A 116 -11.37 -5.20 -8.43
N ASP A 117 -12.44 -5.52 -7.72
CA ASP A 117 -13.75 -5.72 -8.31
C ASP A 117 -14.52 -4.39 -8.30
N GLN A 118 -14.82 -3.89 -9.50
CA GLN A 118 -15.56 -2.65 -9.70
C GLN A 118 -17.03 -2.95 -9.96
N VAL A 119 -17.91 -2.21 -9.31
CA VAL A 119 -19.35 -2.21 -9.58
C VAL A 119 -19.71 -0.94 -10.34
N SER A 120 -20.45 -1.06 -11.44
CA SER A 120 -20.92 0.08 -12.23
C SER A 120 -22.41 -0.03 -12.54
N GLY A 121 -23.09 1.11 -12.69
CA GLY A 121 -24.45 1.29 -13.24
C GLY A 121 -25.51 0.24 -12.91
N ASN A 122 -25.45 -0.90 -13.60
CA ASN A 122 -26.38 -2.03 -13.50
C ASN A 122 -26.13 -2.99 -12.32
N SER A 123 -25.30 -2.61 -11.36
CA SER A 123 -24.88 -3.46 -10.23
C SER A 123 -24.10 -4.72 -10.64
N ALA A 124 -23.58 -4.78 -11.88
CA ALA A 124 -22.68 -5.85 -12.28
C ALA A 124 -21.28 -5.62 -11.73
N THR A 125 -20.64 -6.70 -11.29
CA THR A 125 -19.26 -6.69 -10.79
C THR A 125 -18.32 -7.10 -11.92
N MET A 126 -17.31 -6.29 -12.21
CA MET A 126 -16.26 -6.58 -13.18
C MET A 126 -14.89 -6.37 -12.56
N SER A 127 -13.93 -7.26 -12.85
CA SER A 127 -12.55 -7.02 -12.42
C SER A 127 -11.94 -5.86 -13.20
N ALA A 128 -11.33 -4.93 -12.47
CA ALA A 128 -10.61 -3.79 -12.99
C ALA A 128 -9.18 -3.76 -12.45
N ASN A 129 -8.34 -2.95 -13.07
CA ASN A 129 -7.01 -2.64 -12.56
C ASN A 129 -6.70 -1.15 -12.65
N ALA A 130 -5.82 -0.68 -11.78
CA ALA A 130 -5.30 0.69 -11.79
C ALA A 130 -3.84 0.69 -11.37
N SER A 131 -3.05 1.63 -11.88
CA SER A 131 -1.73 1.92 -11.32
C SER A 131 -1.91 2.78 -10.08
N VAL A 132 -1.29 2.39 -8.97
CA VAL A 132 -1.36 3.09 -7.69
C VAL A 132 0.04 3.18 -7.13
N THR A 133 0.37 4.34 -6.54
CA THR A 133 1.57 4.51 -5.73
C THR A 133 1.21 4.35 -4.27
N PHE A 134 1.88 3.44 -3.57
CA PHE A 134 1.58 3.07 -2.18
C PHE A 134 2.87 2.81 -1.40
N GLY A 135 2.74 2.78 -0.08
CA GLY A 135 3.83 2.59 0.88
C GLY A 135 4.02 1.18 1.40
#